data_AF-A0A6V7II45-F1
#
_entry.id   AF-A0A6V7II45-F1
#
_cell.length_a   1.000
_cell.length_b   1.000
_cell.length_c   1.000
_cell.angle_alpha   90.00
_cell.angle_beta   90.00
_cell.angle_gamma   90.00
#
_symmetry.space_group_name_H-M   'P 1'
#
loop_
_entity.id
_entity.type
_entity.pdbx_description
1 polymer ?
#
loop_
_entity_poly.entity_id
_entity_poly.type
_entity_poly.pdbx_seq_one_letter_code
_entity_poly.pdbx_strand_id
1 'polypeptide(L)' 'GHDTTAAGSSFFLSMMGCHPDIQEKVIAELDEIFGDSDRPATFQDTLEMKYLERCLMETLRMYPPVPIIARQVQTDLKL' A
#
# COMPACT_ATOMS: atom_id res chain seq x y z
N GLY A 1 -6.68 12.63 -3.13
CA GLY A 1 -7.09 11.58 -2.18
C GLY A 1 -7.82 10.49 -2.93
N HIS A 2 -9.06 10.76 -3.35
CA HIS A 2 -9.93 9.78 -4.00
C HIS A 2 -9.26 9.00 -5.15
N ASP A 3 -8.81 9.67 -6.21
CA ASP A 3 -8.29 8.98 -7.40
C ASP A 3 -6.95 8.27 -7.15
N THR A 4 -6.06 8.91 -6.39
CA THR A 4 -4.76 8.33 -6.03
C THR A 4 -4.90 7.11 -5.13
N THR A 5 -5.81 7.16 -4.16
CA THR A 5 -6.07 6.04 -3.24
C THR A 5 -6.78 4.91 -3.98
N ALA A 6 -7.77 5.20 -4.83
CA ALA A 6 -8.46 4.19 -5.63
C ALA A 6 -7.49 3.44 -6.56
N ALA A 7 -6.62 4.15 -7.26
CA ALA A 7 -5.59 3.54 -8.11
C ALA A 7 -4.60 2.71 -7.28
N GLY A 8 -4.09 3.24 -6.17
CA GLY A 8 -3.17 2.52 -5.28
C GLY A 8 -3.76 1.22 -4.74
N SER A 9 -5.00 1.26 -4.24
CA SER A 9 -5.70 0.07 -3.75
C SER A 9 -5.97 -0.94 -4.88
N SER A 10 -6.31 -0.47 -6.08
CA SER A 10 -6.56 -1.35 -7.23
C SER A 10 -5.30 -2.11 -7.65
N PHE A 11 -4.15 -1.42 -7.70
CA PHE A 11 -2.87 -2.07 -7.97
C PHE A 11 -2.48 -3.05 -6.85
N PHE A 12 -2.69 -2.68 -5.59
CA PHE A 12 -2.36 -3.56 -4.46
C PHE A 12 -3.18 -4.85 -4.50
N LEU A 13 -4.49 -4.75 -4.71
CA LEU A 13 -5.36 -5.93 -4.83
C LEU A 13 -4.98 -6.79 -6.04
N SER A 14 -4.60 -6.17 -7.17
CA SER A 14 -4.10 -6.90 -8.34
C SER A 14 -2.82 -7.66 -8.03
N MET A 15 -1.86 -7.03 -7.32
CA MET A 15 -0.62 -7.68 -6.91
C MET A 15 -0.86 -8.82 -5.94
N MET A 16 -1.75 -8.67 -4.96
CA MET A 16 -2.11 -9.78 -4.06
C MET A 16 -2.76 -10.94 -4.81
N GLY A 17 -3.62 -10.65 -5.80
CA GLY A 17 -4.23 -11.68 -6.65
C GLY A 17 -3.23 -12.42 -7.55
N CYS A 18 -2.16 -11.74 -7.99
CA CYS A 18 -1.09 -12.36 -8.79
C CYS A 18 -0.06 -13.13 -7.95
N HIS A 19 0.02 -12.87 -6.65
CA HIS A 19 1.02 -13.43 -5.73
C HIS A 19 0.35 -14.07 -4.50
N PRO A 20 -0.31 -15.24 -4.66
CA PRO A 20 -1.03 -15.89 -3.57
C PRO A 20 -0.14 -16.27 -2.38
N ASP A 21 1.14 -16.61 -2.63
CA ASP A 21 2.12 -16.91 -1.58
C ASP A 21 2.47 -15.69 -0.71
N ILE A 22 2.35 -14.49 -1.26
CA ILE A 22 2.51 -13.22 -0.52
C ILE A 22 1.20 -12.88 0.20
N GLN A 23 0.06 -13.07 -0.46
CA GLN A 23 -1.26 -12.88 0.17
C GLN A 23 -1.43 -13.76 1.41
N GLU A 24 -1.03 -15.03 1.35
CA GLU A 24 -1.07 -15.96 2.49
C GLU A 24 -0.26 -15.46 3.68
N LYS A 25 0.91 -14.83 3.45
CA LYS A 25 1.73 -14.24 4.51
C LYS A 25 1.08 -13.00 5.12
N VAL A 26 0.40 -12.19 4.31
CA VAL A 26 -0.39 -11.06 4.82
C VAL A 26 -1.54 -11.57 5.69
N ILE A 27 -2.24 -12.62 5.27
CA ILE A 27 -3.33 -13.22 6.05
C ILE A 27 -2.78 -13.78 7.37
N ALA A 28 -1.66 -14.50 7.34
CA ALA A 28 -1.02 -15.02 8.55
C ALA A 28 -0.63 -13.90 9.54
N GLU A 29 -0.09 -12.77 9.05
CA GLU A 29 0.16 -11.59 9.90
C GLU A 29 -1.13 -11.05 10.53
N LEU A 30 -2.22 -10.97 9.78
CA LEU A 30 -3.50 -10.51 10.32
C LEU A 30 -4.08 -11.49 11.33
N ASP A 31 -3.95 -12.80 11.10
CA ASP A 31 -4.35 -13.84 12.04
C ASP A 31 -3.52 -13.77 13.33
N GLU A 32 -2.23 -13.44 13.26
CA GLU A 32 -1.39 -13.21 14.45
C GLU A 32 -1.81 -11.97 15.25
N ILE A 33 -2.27 -10.90 14.59
CA ILE A 33 -2.70 -9.64 15.23
C ILE A 33 -4.09 -9.77 15.88
N PHE A 34 -5.02 -10.42 15.18
CA PHE A 34 -6.43 -10.46 15.59
C PHE A 34 -6.83 -11.79 16.25
N GLY A 35 -6.19 -12.90 15.90
CA GLY A 35 -6.56 -14.24 16.37
C GLY A 35 -8.05 -14.51 16.15
N ASP A 36 -8.71 -15.03 17.18
CA ASP A 36 -10.16 -15.29 17.18
C ASP A 36 -11.01 -14.04 17.56
N SER A 37 -10.43 -12.83 17.53
CA SER A 37 -11.12 -11.62 17.98
C SER A 37 -11.99 -11.00 16.88
N ASP A 38 -13.29 -10.90 17.13
CA ASP A 38 -14.24 -10.18 16.26
C ASP A 38 -14.29 -8.65 16.54
N ARG A 39 -13.31 -8.11 17.28
CA ARG A 39 -13.31 -6.68 17.58
C ARG A 39 -13.04 -5.86 16.30
N PRO A 40 -13.56 -4.63 16.20
CA PRO A 40 -13.15 -3.73 15.13
C PRO A 40 -11.64 -3.45 15.18
N ALA A 41 -11.03 -3.33 13.99
CA ALA A 41 -9.66 -2.87 13.86
C ALA A 41 -9.54 -1.43 14.39
N THR A 42 -8.47 -1.19 15.14
CA THR A 42 -8.08 0.11 15.68
C THR A 42 -6.88 0.65 14.93
N PHE A 43 -6.59 1.94 15.10
CA PHE A 43 -5.38 2.52 14.53
C PHE A 43 -4.10 1.83 15.05
N GLN A 44 -4.08 1.41 16.31
CA GLN A 44 -2.90 0.75 16.89
C GLN A 44 -2.58 -0.57 16.19
N ASP A 45 -3.59 -1.31 15.73
CA ASP A 45 -3.38 -2.56 14.99
C ASP A 45 -2.66 -2.32 13.66
N THR A 46 -2.95 -1.19 13.00
CA THR A 46 -2.31 -0.85 11.72
C THR A 46 -0.79 -0.64 11.86
N LEU A 47 -0.30 -0.30 13.06
CA LEU A 47 1.12 -0.19 13.34
C LEU A 47 1.82 -1.55 13.45
N GLU A 48 1.06 -2.62 13.69
CA GLU A 48 1.58 -3.99 13.75
C GLU A 48 1.47 -4.72 12.41
N MET A 49 0.71 -4.19 11.43
CA MET A 49 0.56 -4.71 10.06
C MET A 49 1.79 -4.47 9.17
N LYS A 50 2.97 -4.82 9.67
CA LYS A 50 4.29 -4.45 9.11
C LYS A 50 4.53 -5.07 7.73
N TYR A 51 4.11 -6.32 7.52
CA TYR A 51 4.25 -7.04 6.26
C TYR A 51 3.26 -6.52 5.23
N LEU A 52 2.00 -6.34 5.61
CA LEU A 52 0.98 -5.69 4.77
C LEU A 52 1.44 -4.30 4.30
N GLU A 53 1.96 -3.47 5.23
CA GLU A 53 2.48 -2.15 4.89
C GLU A 53 3.63 -2.25 3.87
N ARG A 54 4.57 -3.18 4.06
CA ARG A 54 5.66 -3.41 3.10
C ARG A 54 5.13 -3.81 1.72
N CYS A 55 4.14 -4.68 1.64
CA CYS A 55 3.51 -5.07 0.38
C CYS A 55 2.83 -3.89 -0.31
N LEU A 56 2.15 -3.03 0.46
CA LEU A 56 1.55 -1.80 -0.06
C LEU A 56 2.61 -0.82 -0.57
N MET A 57 3.67 -0.58 0.21
CA MET A 57 4.77 0.30 -0.19
C MET A 57 5.51 -0.21 -1.43
N GLU A 58 5.72 -1.52 -1.53
CA GLU A 58 6.35 -2.13 -2.70
C GLU A 58 5.45 -2.01 -3.94
N THR A 59 4.14 -2.14 -3.77
CA THR A 59 3.18 -1.86 -4.84
C THR A 59 3.27 -0.40 -5.29
N LEU A 60 3.30 0.56 -4.36
CA LEU A 60 3.42 1.99 -4.70
C LEU A 60 4.77 2.34 -5.33
N ARG A 61 5.84 1.61 -5.00
CA ARG A 61 7.16 1.72 -5.63
C ARG A 61 7.12 1.28 -7.10
N MET A 62 6.45 0.16 -7.39
CA MET A 62 6.33 -0.38 -8.76
C MET A 62 5.28 0.35 -9.60
N TYR A 63 4.16 0.72 -8.99
CA TYR A 63 2.98 1.29 -9.64
C TYR A 63 2.52 2.56 -8.91
N PRO A 64 3.31 3.66 -9.00
CA PRO A 64 2.95 4.91 -8.34
C PRO A 64 1.69 5.51 -8.99
N PRO A 65 0.63 5.84 -8.22
CA PRO A 65 -0.59 6.45 -8.76
C PRO A 65 -0.35 7.79 -9.47
N VAL A 66 0.70 8.52 -9.09
CA VAL A 66 1.12 9.78 -9.72
C VAL A 66 2.57 9.62 -10.18
N PRO A 67 2.80 9.20 -11.43
CA PRO A 67 4.15 8.89 -11.91
C PRO A 67 4.99 10.14 -12.22
N ILE A 68 4.36 11.30 -12.40
CA ILE A 68 5.04 12.55 -12.78
C ILE A 68 4.51 13.70 -11.93
N ILE A 69 5.43 14.44 -11.33
CA ILE A 69 5.15 15.70 -10.65
C ILE A 69 5.90 16.80 -11.41
N ALA A 70 5.18 17.55 -12.25
CA ALA A 70 5.77 18.62 -13.05
C ALA A 70 5.79 19.97 -12.30
N ARG A 71 6.70 20.86 -12.72
CA ARG A 71 6.77 22.26 -12.31
C ARG A 71 7.00 23.12 -13.55
N GLN A 72 6.47 24.34 -13.52
CA GLN A 72 6.76 25.35 -14.54
C GLN A 72 7.93 26.21 -14.06
N VAL A 73 8.99 26.28 -14.87
CA VAL A 73 10.16 27.11 -14.59
C VAL A 73 9.81 28.58 -14.84
N GLN A 74 10.11 29.46 -13.87
CA GLN A 74 9.83 30.90 -13.98
C GLN A 74 11.03 31.74 -14.42
N THR A 75 12.25 31.20 -14.30
CA THR A 75 13.52 31.83 -14.66
C THR A 75 14.51 30.78 -15.12
N ASP A 76 15.47 31.14 -15.96
CA ASP A 76 16.50 30.22 -16.47
C ASP A 76 17.17 29.43 -15.33
N LEU A 77 17.14 28.10 -15.46
CA LEU A 77 17.75 27.16 -14.51
C LEU A 77 18.99 26.56 -15.15
N LYS A 78 20.14 26.63 -14.45
CA LYS A 78 21.30 25.79 -14.77
C LYS A 78 21.19 24.50 -13.95
N LEU A 79 21.23 23.37 -14.65
CA LEU A 79 21.20 22.01 -14.08
C LEU A 79 22.61 21.55 -13.69
#